data_AF-A0AAD7MP01-F1
#
_entry.id   AF-A0AAD7MP01-F1
#
_cell.length_a   1.000
_cell.length_b   1.000
_cell.length_c   1.000
_cell.angle_alpha   90.00
_cell.angle_beta   90.00
_cell.angle_gamma   90.00
#
_symmetry.space_group_name_H-M   'P 1'
#
loop_
_entity.id
_entity.type
_entity.pdbx_description
1 polymer ?
#
loop_
_entity_poly.entity_id
_entity_poly.type
_entity_poly.pdbx_seq_one_letter_code
_entity_poly.pdbx_strand_id
1 'polypeptide(L)'
;MSPFAEPGSELHVCLLDFLKHKKIDLLHLETVFSELELTPDIITEVPMACLREISGMVEGRLWKFKIFCHDWTERLDEKRHAMSFRPLTDST
;
A
#
# COMPACT_ATOMS: atom_id res chain seq x y z
N MET A 1 5.78 9.21 -15.19
CA MET A 1 5.44 9.81 -13.88
C MET A 1 4.05 9.33 -13.55
N SER A 2 3.87 8.49 -12.53
CA SER A 2 2.53 8.17 -12.05
C SER A 2 2.14 9.30 -11.08
N PRO A 3 1.04 10.02 -11.30
CA PRO A 3 0.57 11.01 -10.35
C PRO A 3 0.30 10.29 -9.03
N PHE A 4 0.63 10.96 -7.92
CA PHE A 4 0.37 10.45 -6.58
C PHE A 4 -1.09 10.02 -6.48
N ALA A 5 -1.32 8.89 -5.83
CA ALA A 5 -2.63 8.57 -5.31
C ALA A 5 -3.03 9.75 -4.41
N GLU A 6 -4.17 10.39 -4.64
CA GLU A 6 -4.73 11.33 -3.66
C GLU A 6 -4.81 10.64 -2.30
N PRO A 7 -4.64 11.37 -1.17
CA PRO A 7 -4.89 10.81 0.16
C PRO A 7 -6.26 10.10 0.18
N GLY A 8 -6.27 8.79 0.44
CA GLY A 8 -7.46 7.93 0.31
C GLY A 8 -7.46 6.96 -0.89
N SER A 9 -6.54 7.11 -1.85
CA SER A 9 -6.38 6.19 -3.01
C SER A 9 -5.10 5.35 -2.95
N GLU A 10 -4.32 5.46 -1.87
CA GLU A 10 -3.09 4.69 -1.64
C GLU A 10 -3.34 3.19 -1.59
N LEU A 11 -4.48 2.77 -1.03
CA LEU A 11 -4.89 1.37 -1.00
C LEU A 11 -5.07 0.81 -2.42
N HIS A 12 -5.82 1.51 -3.27
CA HIS A 12 -6.03 1.11 -4.67
C HIS A 12 -4.71 0.97 -5.43
N VAL A 13 -3.84 1.98 -5.31
CA VAL A 13 -2.54 1.99 -5.99
C VAL A 13 -1.62 0.88 -5.48
N CYS A 14 -1.58 0.65 -4.16
CA CYS A 14 -0.84 -0.45 -3.57
C CYS A 14 -1.32 -1.81 -4.08
N LEU A 15 -2.64 -2.03 -4.17
CA LEU A 15 -3.21 -3.27 -4.70
C LEU A 15 -2.89 -3.47 -6.20
N LEU A 16 -2.96 -2.41 -7.01
CA LEU A 16 -2.56 -2.45 -8.42
C LEU A 16 -1.06 -2.76 -8.59
N ASP A 17 -0.20 -2.12 -7.81
CA ASP A 17 1.24 -2.38 -7.85
C ASP A 17 1.54 -3.81 -7.35
N PHE A 18 0.84 -4.30 -6.32
CA PHE A 18 0.98 -5.66 -5.85
C PHE A 18 0.61 -6.67 -6.94
N LEU A 19 -0.54 -6.47 -7.62
CA LEU A 19 -0.95 -7.29 -8.75
C LEU A 19 0.11 -7.27 -9.86
N LYS A 20 0.62 -6.09 -10.20
CA LYS A 20 1.63 -5.92 -11.25
C LYS A 20 2.93 -6.65 -10.92
N HIS A 21 3.42 -6.54 -9.69
CA HIS A 21 4.74 -7.03 -9.26
C HIS A 21 4.74 -8.48 -8.78
N LYS A 22 3.67 -8.93 -8.12
CA LYS A 22 3.59 -10.26 -7.51
C LYS A 22 2.65 -11.22 -8.26
N LYS A 23 1.89 -10.71 -9.24
CA LYS A 23 0.91 -11.50 -10.03
C LYS A 23 -0.14 -12.20 -9.16
N ILE A 24 -0.51 -11.56 -8.06
CA ILE A 24 -1.55 -12.02 -7.15
C ILE A 24 -2.62 -10.94 -7.13
N ASP A 25 -3.85 -11.31 -7.51
CA ASP A 25 -4.98 -10.39 -7.54
C ASP A 25 -5.67 -10.34 -6.18
N LEU A 26 -5.65 -9.15 -5.59
CA LEU A 26 -6.34 -8.79 -4.35
C LEU A 26 -7.28 -7.58 -4.54
N LEU A 27 -7.54 -7.14 -5.78
CA LEU A 27 -8.36 -5.94 -6.04
C LEU A 27 -9.80 -6.12 -5.53
N HIS A 28 -10.30 -7.36 -5.53
CA HIS A 28 -11.61 -7.70 -4.96
C HIS A 28 -11.72 -7.43 -3.45
N LEU A 29 -10.60 -7.24 -2.74
CA LEU A 29 -10.57 -6.92 -1.31
C LEU A 29 -10.58 -5.42 -1.03
N GLU A 30 -10.48 -4.57 -2.06
CA GLU A 30 -10.37 -3.12 -1.90
C GLU A 30 -11.53 -2.53 -1.10
N THR A 31 -12.77 -2.92 -1.42
CA THR A 31 -13.96 -2.46 -0.69
C THR A 31 -13.88 -2.84 0.78
N VAL A 32 -13.57 -4.10 1.08
CA VAL A 32 -13.51 -4.60 2.46
C VAL A 32 -12.39 -3.93 3.26
N PHE A 33 -11.21 -3.77 2.65
CA PHE A 33 -10.11 -3.06 3.30
C PHE A 33 -10.43 -1.57 3.50
N SER A 34 -11.09 -0.92 2.55
CA SER A 34 -11.51 0.47 2.68
C SER A 34 -12.58 0.68 3.75
N GLU A 35 -13.57 -0.20 3.85
CA GLU A 35 -14.63 -0.14 4.88
C GLU A 35 -14.09 -0.32 6.30
N LEU A 36 -13.00 -1.08 6.43
CA LEU A 36 -12.29 -1.31 7.70
C LEU A 36 -11.15 -0.29 7.94
N GLU A 37 -11.02 0.72 7.08
CA GLU A 37 -9.94 1.72 7.13
C GLU A 37 -8.52 1.10 7.16
N LEU A 38 -8.36 -0.07 6.53
CA LEU A 38 -7.08 -0.79 6.43
C LEU A 38 -6.25 -0.19 5.29
N THR A 39 -5.45 0.82 5.62
CA THR A 39 -4.43 1.39 4.72
C THR A 39 -3.22 0.44 4.61
N PRO A 40 -2.37 0.58 3.57
CA PRO A 40 -1.20 -0.27 3.40
C PRO A 40 -0.29 -0.34 4.64
N ASP A 41 -0.07 0.77 5.34
CA ASP A 41 0.72 0.82 6.59
C ASP A 41 0.03 0.06 7.72
N ILE A 42 -1.28 0.25 7.93
CA ILE A 42 -2.04 -0.50 8.94
C ILE A 42 -2.04 -2.00 8.64
N ILE A 43 -2.18 -2.40 7.36
CA ILE A 43 -2.17 -3.81 6.92
C ILE A 43 -0.89 -4.53 7.38
N THR A 44 0.25 -3.83 7.48
CA THR A 44 1.51 -4.42 7.96
C THR A 44 1.44 -4.86 9.43
N GLU A 45 0.56 -4.25 10.22
CA GLU A 45 0.38 -4.53 11.66
C GLU A 45 -0.79 -5.48 11.95
N VAL A 46 -1.76 -5.64 11.03
CA VAL A 46 -2.92 -6.51 11.25
C VAL A 46 -2.50 -7.98 11.46
N PRO A 47 -2.95 -8.66 12.54
CA PRO A 47 -2.65 -10.08 12.75
C PRO A 47 -3.06 -10.95 11.55
N MET A 48 -2.19 -11.91 11.18
CA MET A 48 -2.43 -12.76 10.01
C MET A 48 -3.75 -13.54 10.09
N ALA A 49 -4.15 -13.97 11.29
CA ALA A 49 -5.43 -14.65 11.50
C ALA A 49 -6.63 -13.76 11.10
N CYS A 50 -6.59 -12.48 11.45
CA CYS A 50 -7.63 -11.51 11.10
C CYS A 50 -7.65 -11.23 9.59
N LEU A 51 -6.49 -11.03 8.96
CA LEU A 51 -6.41 -10.88 7.50
C LEU A 51 -6.96 -12.10 6.75
N ARG A 52 -6.70 -13.31 7.25
CA ARG A 52 -7.25 -14.55 6.67
C ARG A 52 -8.77 -14.60 6.79
N GLU A 53 -9.31 -14.23 7.95
CA GLU A 53 -10.75 -14.20 8.19
C GLU A 53 -11.47 -13.19 7.28
N ILE A 54 -10.91 -11.99 7.15
CA ILE A 54 -11.50 -10.91 6.34
C ILE A 54 -11.39 -11.19 4.84
N SER A 55 -10.25 -11.73 4.38
CA SER A 55 -9.98 -11.88 2.94
C SER A 55 -10.39 -13.23 2.35
N GLY A 56 -10.52 -14.27 3.17
CA GLY A 56 -10.64 -15.66 2.68
C GLY A 56 -9.41 -16.15 1.90
N MET A 57 -8.31 -15.41 1.90
CA MET A 57 -7.12 -15.74 1.11
C MET A 57 -6.20 -16.75 1.78
N VAL A 58 -5.46 -17.46 0.94
CA VAL A 58 -4.42 -18.39 1.40
C VAL A 58 -3.32 -17.62 2.10
N GLU A 59 -2.89 -18.09 3.28
CA GLU A 59 -1.95 -17.40 4.16
C GLU A 59 -0.66 -16.94 3.47
N GLY A 60 -0.06 -17.78 2.62
CA GLY A 60 1.16 -17.41 1.90
C GLY A 60 1.01 -16.22 0.94
N ARG A 61 -0.20 -15.96 0.41
CA ARG A 61 -0.47 -14.77 -0.41
C ARG A 61 -0.57 -13.51 0.44
N LEU A 62 -1.20 -13.62 1.60
CA LEU A 62 -1.33 -12.54 2.57
C LEU A 62 0.02 -12.16 3.19
N TRP A 63 0.90 -13.14 3.45
CA TRP A 63 2.28 -12.86 3.85
C TRP A 63 3.04 -12.03 2.81
N LYS A 64 2.95 -12.43 1.54
CA LYS A 64 3.55 -11.66 0.44
C LYS A 64 2.98 -10.25 0.36
N PHE A 65 1.67 -10.10 0.61
CA PHE A 65 1.02 -8.80 0.59
C PHE A 65 1.48 -7.92 1.76
N LYS A 66 1.51 -8.42 3.00
CA LYS A 66 2.03 -7.65 4.16
C LYS A 66 3.47 -7.15 3.94
N ILE A 67 4.36 -8.03 3.49
CA ILE A 67 5.76 -7.66 3.18
C ILE A 67 5.79 -6.59 2.09
N PHE A 68 4.95 -6.76 1.05
CA PHE A 68 4.88 -5.77 -0.02
C PHE A 68 4.37 -4.41 0.47
N CYS A 69 3.33 -4.39 1.31
CA CYS A 69 2.82 -3.16 1.89
C CYS A 69 3.90 -2.41 2.68
N HIS A 70 4.67 -3.11 3.51
CA HIS A 70 5.80 -2.55 4.26
C HIS A 70 6.82 -1.88 3.32
N ASP A 71 7.33 -2.62 2.33
CA ASP A 71 8.30 -2.07 1.38
C ASP A 71 7.71 -0.92 0.54
N TRP A 72 6.40 -0.95 0.29
CA TRP A 72 5.70 0.06 -0.51
C TRP A 72 5.50 1.36 0.27
N THR A 73 5.12 1.28 1.55
CA THR A 73 4.95 2.45 2.42
C THR A 73 6.28 3.11 2.74
N GLU A 74 7.34 2.34 3.02
CA GLU A 74 8.69 2.89 3.21
C GLU A 74 9.13 3.74 2.00
N ARG A 75 8.94 3.23 0.77
CA ARG A 75 9.26 3.97 -0.46
C ARG A 75 8.38 5.20 -0.66
N LEU A 76 7.13 5.16 -0.20
CA LEU A 76 6.24 6.31 -0.28
C LEU A 76 6.70 7.40 0.67
N ASP A 77 7.07 7.04 1.90
CA ASP A 77 7.58 7.97 2.90
C ASP A 77 8.92 8.57 2.50
N GLU A 78 9.87 7.79 1.97
CA GLU A 78 11.12 8.31 1.42
C GLU A 78 10.87 9.39 0.34
N LYS A 79 9.92 9.14 -0.56
CA LYS A 79 9.55 10.12 -1.59
C LYS A 79 8.92 11.37 -1.01
N ARG A 80 8.06 11.24 0.01
CA ARG A 80 7.43 12.38 0.70
C ARG A 80 8.49 13.23 1.41
N HIS A 81 9.44 12.60 2.11
CA HIS A 81 10.56 13.29 2.75
C HIS A 81 11.51 13.95 1.74
N ALA A 82 11.79 13.30 0.61
CA ALA A 82 12.60 13.90 -0.45
C ALA A 82 11.94 15.14 -1.08
N MET A 83 10.60 15.20 -1.11
CA MET A 83 9.86 16.33 -1.65
C MET A 83 9.69 17.48 -0.66
N SER A 84 9.55 17.20 0.64
CA SER A 84 9.52 18.24 1.68
C SER A 84 10.87 18.95 1.84
N PHE A 85 11.96 18.32 1.42
CA PHE A 85 13.33 18.86 1.53
C PHE A 85 13.84 19.55 0.24
N ARG A 86 13.00 19.84 -0.76
CA ARG A 86 13.45 20.65 -1.92
C ARG A 86 13.77 22.08 -1.44
N PRO A 87 15.05 22.51 -1.42
CA PRO A 87 15.36 23.90 -1.16
C PRO A 87 14.86 24.71 -2.37
N LEU A 88 14.17 25.82 -2.10
CA LEU A 88 13.95 26.89 -3.08
C LEU A 88 15.34 27.36 -3.52
N THR A 89 15.86 26.79 -4.61
CA THR A 89 17.11 27.22 -5.23
C THR A 89 16.76 28.09 -6.41
N ASP A 90 16.96 29.39 -6.17
CA ASP A 90 17.32 30.48 -7.07
C ASP A 90 16.65 30.56 -8.44
N SER A 91 15.71 31.49 -8.56
CA SER A 91 15.54 32.27 -9.79
C SER A 91 16.47 33.47 -9.71
N THR A 92 17.57 33.43 -10.46
CA THR A 92 18.39 34.62 -10.80
C THR A 92 17.71 35.42 -11.89
#